data_AF-A0A820RQS8-F1
#
_entry.id   AF-A0A820RQS8-F1
#
_cell.length_a   1.000
_cell.length_b   1.000
_cell.length_c   1.000
_cell.angle_alpha   90.00
_cell.angle_beta   90.00
_cell.angle_gamma   90.00
#
_symmetry.space_group_name_H-M   'P 1'
#
loop_
_entity.id
_entity.type
_entity.pdbx_description
1 polymer ?
#
loop_
_entity_poly.entity_id
_entity_poly.type
_entity_poly.pdbx_seq_one_letter_code
_entity_poly.pdbx_strand_id
1 'polypeptide(L)'
;AVDYKSLQTGNPCELLKIYHYVFLDFNPLFAKNLLDKCNCDFYGKTDSHFIDTMYKTLRDHFSYKPPITKEQFFTTGFAERKLQMACDVITLVRQECKDINMIQQQQ
;
A
#
# COMPACT_ATOMS: atom_id res chain seq x y z
N ALA A 1 -9.33 13.86 2.01
CA ALA A 1 -8.06 14.38 2.58
C ALA A 1 -7.74 13.63 3.88
N VAL A 2 -6.45 13.53 4.22
CA VAL A 2 -5.97 12.88 5.46
C VAL A 2 -6.05 13.86 6.62
N ASP A 3 -6.60 13.43 7.75
CA ASP A 3 -6.54 14.18 9.01
C ASP A 3 -5.26 13.85 9.76
N TYR A 4 -4.34 14.81 9.80
CA TYR A 4 -3.03 14.64 10.45
C TYR A 4 -3.12 14.43 11.96
N LYS A 5 -4.14 14.96 12.66
CA LYS A 5 -4.30 14.74 14.10
C LYS A 5 -4.71 13.29 14.37
N SER A 6 -5.67 12.78 13.60
CA SER A 6 -6.10 11.38 13.65
C SER A 6 -4.98 10.42 13.20
N LEU A 7 -4.18 10.83 12.22
CA LEU A 7 -3.02 10.05 11.77
C LEU A 7 -1.97 9.88 12.88
N GLN A 8 -1.70 10.94 13.66
CA GLN A 8 -0.76 10.93 14.78
C GLN A 8 -1.15 9.95 15.89
N THR A 9 -2.44 9.60 16.03
CA THR A 9 -2.89 8.58 16.99
C THR A 9 -2.71 7.15 16.46
N GLY A 10 -2.36 7.00 15.18
CA GLY A 10 -2.28 5.72 14.49
C GLY A 10 -3.64 5.18 14.09
N ASN A 11 -4.62 6.05 13.82
CA ASN A 11 -5.91 5.65 13.31
C ASN A 11 -5.77 4.96 11.93
N PRO A 12 -6.24 3.69 11.76
CA PRO A 12 -6.15 2.98 10.48
C PRO A 12 -6.83 3.70 9.32
N CYS A 13 -7.93 4.42 9.56
CA CYS A 13 -8.68 5.08 8.51
C CYS A 13 -7.84 6.10 7.75
N GLU A 14 -6.91 6.78 8.43
CA GLU A 14 -6.03 7.76 7.78
C GLU A 14 -4.95 7.08 6.93
N LEU A 15 -4.42 5.94 7.37
CA LEU A 15 -3.49 5.16 6.55
C LEU A 15 -4.15 4.43 5.39
N LEU A 16 -5.39 3.95 5.56
CA LEU A 16 -6.16 3.36 4.45
C LEU A 16 -6.29 4.34 3.29
N LYS A 17 -6.61 5.61 3.56
CA LYS A 17 -6.67 6.65 2.51
C LYS A 17 -5.35 6.79 1.76
N ILE A 18 -4.22 6.74 2.48
CA ILE A 18 -2.88 6.81 1.87
C ILE A 18 -2.63 5.59 1.01
N TYR A 19 -2.89 4.38 1.52
CA TYR A 19 -2.63 3.16 0.77
C TYR A 19 -3.54 2.98 -0.43
N HIS A 20 -4.84 3.32 -0.32
CA HIS A 20 -5.75 3.34 -1.46
C HIS A 20 -5.19 4.21 -2.59
N TYR A 21 -4.77 5.44 -2.26
CA TYR A 21 -4.15 6.31 -3.25
C TYR A 21 -2.88 5.72 -3.85
N VAL A 22 -1.98 5.18 -3.01
CA VAL A 22 -0.69 4.63 -3.46
C VAL A 22 -0.85 3.42 -4.37
N PHE A 23 -1.79 2.52 -4.07
CA PHE A 23 -1.96 1.28 -4.83
C PHE A 23 -2.90 1.39 -6.02
N LEU A 24 -3.89 2.28 -5.98
CA LEU A 24 -4.94 2.37 -7.00
C LEU A 24 -4.81 3.61 -7.88
N ASP A 25 -4.55 4.78 -7.29
CA ASP A 25 -4.67 6.07 -7.98
C ASP A 25 -3.33 6.63 -8.47
N PHE A 26 -2.22 6.29 -7.80
CA PHE A 26 -0.92 6.90 -8.05
C PHE A 26 -0.37 6.62 -9.46
N ASN A 27 -0.53 5.39 -9.96
CA ASN A 27 -0.15 5.01 -11.32
C ASN A 27 -1.09 3.90 -11.83
N PRO A 28 -1.94 4.18 -12.84
CA PRO A 28 -2.91 3.20 -13.34
C PRO A 28 -2.28 1.92 -13.92
N LEU A 29 -1.08 2.02 -14.49
CA LEU A 29 -0.37 0.87 -15.06
C LEU A 29 0.19 -0.04 -13.97
N PHE A 30 0.64 0.54 -12.86
CA PHE A 30 1.05 -0.22 -11.69
C PHE A 30 -0.13 -1.00 -11.10
N ALA A 31 -1.27 -0.33 -10.86
CA ALA A 31 -2.48 -0.97 -10.36
C ALA A 31 -2.95 -2.12 -11.30
N LYS A 32 -2.90 -1.89 -12.61
CA LYS A 32 -3.19 -2.92 -13.61
C LYS A 32 -2.21 -4.08 -13.58
N ASN A 33 -0.89 -3.81 -13.51
CA ASN A 33 0.13 -4.86 -13.46
C ASN A 33 0.00 -5.72 -12.20
N LEU A 34 -0.34 -5.14 -11.04
CA LEU A 34 -0.60 -5.89 -9.82
C LEU A 34 -1.77 -6.88 -9.98
N LEU A 35 -2.84 -6.44 -10.64
CA LEU A 35 -3.97 -7.30 -10.95
C LEU A 35 -3.59 -8.40 -11.96
N ASP A 36 -3.05 -8.01 -13.11
CA ASP A 36 -2.83 -8.90 -14.26
C ASP A 36 -1.68 -9.90 -14.03
N LYS A 37 -0.59 -9.46 -13.38
CA LYS A 37 0.65 -10.26 -13.26
C LYS A 37 0.80 -10.89 -11.88
N CYS A 38 0.39 -10.19 -10.82
CA CYS A 38 0.59 -10.64 -9.46
C CYS A 38 -0.67 -11.25 -8.84
N ASN A 39 -1.79 -11.27 -9.58
CA ASN A 39 -3.10 -11.74 -9.09
C ASN A 39 -3.48 -11.07 -7.74
N CYS A 40 -3.14 -9.79 -7.60
CA CYS A 40 -3.41 -8.98 -6.43
C CYS A 40 -4.59 -8.05 -6.73
N ASP A 41 -5.80 -8.49 -6.40
CA ASP A 41 -6.99 -7.69 -6.56
C ASP A 41 -7.18 -6.74 -5.37
N PHE A 42 -6.96 -5.46 -5.61
CA PHE A 42 -7.17 -4.38 -4.64
C PHE A 42 -8.56 -3.75 -4.73
N TYR A 43 -9.41 -4.15 -5.69
CA TYR A 43 -10.77 -3.63 -5.87
C TYR A 43 -11.84 -4.38 -5.05
N GLY A 44 -11.41 -5.20 -4.09
CA GLY A 44 -12.34 -5.90 -3.20
C GLY A 44 -13.20 -4.95 -2.35
N LYS A 45 -14.34 -5.46 -1.88
CA LYS A 45 -15.44 -4.66 -1.32
C LYS A 45 -15.18 -4.07 0.08
N THR A 46 -14.08 -4.41 0.74
CA THR A 46 -13.83 -4.03 2.14
C THR A 46 -12.37 -3.65 2.39
N ASP A 47 -12.15 -2.74 3.34
CA ASP A 47 -10.81 -2.35 3.76
C ASP A 47 -10.00 -3.53 4.34
N SER A 48 -10.66 -4.51 4.98
CA SER A 48 -10.00 -5.73 5.45
C SER A 48 -9.43 -6.54 4.30
N HIS A 49 -10.21 -6.74 3.23
CA HIS A 49 -9.70 -7.40 2.03
C HIS A 49 -8.57 -6.62 1.39
N PHE A 50 -8.69 -5.29 1.30
CA PHE A 50 -7.62 -4.44 0.77
C PHE A 50 -6.31 -4.63 1.55
N ILE A 51 -6.36 -4.63 2.88
CA ILE A 51 -5.18 -4.83 3.72
C ILE A 51 -4.64 -6.26 3.62
N ASP A 52 -5.50 -7.27 3.49
CA ASP A 52 -5.07 -8.65 3.24
C ASP A 52 -4.28 -8.76 1.93
N THR A 53 -4.81 -8.20 0.85
CA THR A 53 -4.14 -8.15 -0.44
C THR A 53 -2.84 -7.36 -0.33
N MET A 54 -2.85 -6.17 0.30
CA MET A 54 -1.65 -5.36 0.50
C MET A 54 -0.56 -6.14 1.22
N TYR A 55 -0.86 -6.78 2.34
CA TYR A 55 0.13 -7.56 3.11
C TYR A 55 0.68 -8.75 2.32
N LYS A 56 -0.15 -9.39 1.50
CA LYS A 56 0.27 -10.45 0.60
C LYS A 56 1.21 -9.91 -0.48
N THR A 57 0.83 -8.82 -1.16
CA THR A 57 1.67 -8.18 -2.18
C THR A 57 3.00 -7.73 -1.60
N LEU A 58 3.01 -7.10 -0.42
CA LEU A 58 4.24 -6.69 0.24
C LEU A 58 5.19 -7.86 0.47
N ARG A 59 4.67 -9.01 0.91
CA ARG A 59 5.47 -10.20 1.15
C ARG A 59 5.92 -10.89 -0.13
N ASP A 60 4.98 -11.17 -1.02
CA ASP A 60 5.18 -12.09 -2.13
C ASP A 60 5.82 -11.38 -3.33
N HIS A 61 5.45 -10.12 -3.57
CA HIS A 61 5.94 -9.32 -4.70
C HIS A 61 7.13 -8.45 -4.30
N PHE A 62 7.02 -7.71 -3.19
CA PHE A 62 8.09 -6.81 -2.75
C PHE A 62 9.12 -7.46 -1.81
N SER A 63 8.92 -8.71 -1.40
CA SER A 63 9.77 -9.37 -0.38
C SER A 63 9.93 -8.54 0.92
N TYR A 64 8.98 -7.65 1.18
CA TYR A 64 8.95 -6.76 2.33
C TYR A 64 8.15 -7.40 3.47
N LYS A 65 8.74 -7.41 4.67
CA LYS A 65 8.07 -7.87 5.89
C LYS A 65 7.50 -6.66 6.64
N PRO A 66 6.18 -6.49 6.70
CA PRO A 66 5.56 -5.40 7.46
C PRO A 66 5.98 -5.41 8.95
N PRO A 67 6.25 -4.24 9.55
CA PRO A 67 6.70 -4.13 10.95
C PRO A 67 5.57 -4.35 11.96
N ILE A 68 4.31 -4.38 11.51
CA ILE A 68 3.12 -4.60 12.34
C ILE A 68 2.21 -5.64 11.69
N THR A 69 1.46 -6.40 12.49
CA THR A 69 0.46 -7.35 11.99
C THR A 69 -0.78 -6.64 11.46
N LYS A 70 -1.66 -7.38 10.76
CA LYS A 70 -2.92 -6.84 10.25
C LYS A 70 -3.85 -6.40 11.39
N GLU A 71 -3.87 -7.15 12.49
CA GLU A 71 -4.64 -6.82 13.68
C GLU A 71 -4.13 -5.53 14.33
N GLN A 72 -2.80 -5.36 14.40
CA GLN A 72 -2.17 -4.12 14.86
C GLN A 72 -2.43 -2.96 13.90
N PHE A 73 -2.55 -3.22 12.60
CA PHE A 73 -2.95 -2.21 11.62
C PHE A 73 -4.34 -1.66 11.92
N PHE A 74 -5.34 -2.51 12.14
CA PHE A 74 -6.72 -2.08 12.41
C PHE A 74 -6.95 -1.54 13.84
N THR A 75 -5.98 -1.66 14.74
CA THR A 75 -6.07 -1.11 16.10
C THR A 75 -5.57 0.33 16.14
N THR A 76 -6.30 1.27 16.74
CA THR A 76 -5.76 2.63 16.97
C THR A 76 -4.54 2.57 17.88
N GLY A 77 -3.43 3.19 17.46
CA GLY A 77 -2.12 3.08 18.09
C GLY A 77 -1.03 2.68 17.09
N PHE A 78 0.16 2.32 17.58
CA PHE A 78 1.32 1.96 16.75
C PHE A 78 1.67 3.00 15.68
N ALA A 79 1.37 4.28 15.94
CA ALA A 79 1.46 5.35 14.95
C ALA A 79 2.84 5.43 14.27
N GLU A 80 3.91 5.35 15.06
CA GLU A 80 5.28 5.36 14.55
C GLU A 80 5.55 4.21 13.57
N ARG A 81 5.24 2.97 13.97
CA ARG A 81 5.47 1.79 13.13
C ARG A 81 4.60 1.78 11.88
N LYS A 82 3.38 2.30 11.98
CA LYS A 82 2.45 2.51 10.88
C LYS A 82 2.98 3.53 9.87
N LEU A 83 3.48 4.66 10.36
CA LEU A 83 4.09 5.69 9.52
C LEU A 83 5.37 5.19 8.86
N GLN A 84 6.21 4.45 9.59
CA GLN A 84 7.39 3.77 9.03
C GLN A 84 6.98 2.86 7.86
N MET A 85 6.00 1.97 8.09
CA MET A 85 5.47 1.11 7.04
C MET A 85 4.92 1.91 5.85
N ALA A 86 4.21 3.01 6.08
CA ALA A 86 3.69 3.85 5.01
C ALA A 86 4.81 4.44 4.13
N CYS A 87 5.87 4.97 4.75
CA CYS A 87 7.03 5.50 4.03
C CYS A 87 7.75 4.42 3.20
N ASP A 88 7.94 3.23 3.77
CA ASP A 88 8.57 2.10 3.07
C ASP A 88 7.74 1.69 1.86
N VAL A 89 6.42 1.51 2.04
CA VAL A 89 5.48 1.14 0.97
C VAL A 89 5.46 2.17 -0.14
N ILE A 90 5.39 3.46 0.18
CA ILE A 90 5.46 4.54 -0.81
C ILE A 90 6.76 4.45 -1.60
N THR A 91 7.88 4.16 -0.95
CA THR A 91 9.19 4.05 -1.61
C THR A 91 9.22 2.86 -2.58
N LEU A 92 8.75 1.69 -2.14
CA LEU A 92 8.66 0.47 -2.96
C LEU A 92 7.81 0.69 -4.21
N VAL A 93 6.60 1.22 -4.04
CA VAL A 93 5.66 1.47 -5.15
C VAL A 93 6.23 2.52 -6.11
N ARG A 94 6.84 3.60 -5.59
CA ARG A 94 7.47 4.62 -6.45
C ARG A 94 8.64 4.06 -7.26
N GLN A 95 9.42 3.15 -6.69
CA GLN A 95 10.52 2.52 -7.41
C GLN A 95 9.99 1.65 -8.55
N GLU A 96 9.02 0.78 -8.26
CA GLU A 96 8.42 -0.07 -9.29
C GLU A 96 7.73 0.75 -10.40
N CYS A 97 7.02 1.82 -10.04
CA CYS A 97 6.42 2.73 -11.02
C CYS A 97 7.45 3.38 -11.96
N LYS A 98 8.65 3.71 -11.45
CA LYS A 98 9.73 4.22 -12.31
C LYS A 98 10.21 3.15 -13.29
N ASP A 99 10.39 1.93 -12.81
CA ASP A 99 10.85 0.82 -13.62
C ASP A 99 9.83 0.49 -14.74
N ILE A 100 8.53 0.52 -14.42
CA ILE A 100 7.44 0.40 -15.41
C ILE A 100 7.53 1.49 -16.48
N ASN A 101 7.71 2.75 -16.07
CA ASN A 101 7.77 3.88 -17.02
C ASN A 101 9.03 3.83 -17.90
N MET A 102 10.16 3.34 -17.38
CA MET A 102 11.38 3.15 -18.17
C MET A 102 11.20 2.08 -19.26
N ILE A 103 10.51 0.98 -18.95
CA ILE A 103 10.21 -0.09 -19.91
C ILE A 103 9.32 0.41 -21.05
N GLN A 104 8.37 1.31 -20.77
CA GLN A 104 7.50 1.90 -21.81
C GLN A 104 8.23 2.83 -22.78
N GLN A 105 9.39 3.39 -22.41
CA GLN A 105 10.17 4.27 -23.30
C GLN A 105 11.09 3.49 -24.23
N GLN A 106 11.21 2.18 -24.05
CA GLN A 106 12.07 1.29 -24.85
C GLN A 106 11.27 0.37 -25.80
N GLN A 107 9.94 0.50 -25.82
CA GLN A 107 9.01 -0.19 -26.72
C GLN A 107 8.35 0.81 -27.66
#